data_AF-A0A345UNX8-F1
#
_entry.id   AF-A0A345UNX8-F1
#
_cell.length_a   1.000
_cell.length_b   1.000
_cell.length_c   1.000
_cell.angle_alpha   90.00
_cell.angle_beta   90.00
_cell.angle_gamma   90.00
#
_symmetry.space_group_name_H-M   'P 1'
#
loop_
_entity.id
_entity.type
_entity.pdbx_description
1 polymer ?
#
loop_
_entity_poly.entity_id
_entity_poly.type
_entity_poly.pdbx_seq_one_letter_code
_entity_poly.pdbx_strand_id
1 'polypeptide(L)' 'MRRDVLETIQGIEIFPLISLVIFVGFFILMLTYVFSMSKNKVEELENMPLRPDSDEDDIFTADSKEKRN' A
#
# COMPACT_ATOMS: atom_id res chain seq x y z
N MET A 1 -14.60 -2.23 -53.40
CA MET A 1 -14.86 -1.58 -52.09
C MET A 1 -13.53 -1.17 -51.50
N ARG A 2 -13.28 0.12 -51.24
CA ARG A 2 -12.00 0.60 -50.70
C ARG A 2 -11.91 0.30 -49.21
N ARG A 3 -10.82 -0.33 -48.77
CA ARG A 3 -10.54 -0.68 -47.36
C ARG A 3 -9.20 -0.16 -46.85
N ASP A 4 -8.60 0.83 -47.51
CA ASP A 4 -7.24 1.29 -47.20
C ASP A 4 -7.26 2.71 -46.60
N VAL A 5 -8.21 2.98 -45.69
CA VAL A 5 -8.36 4.31 -45.06
C VAL A 5 -7.32 4.54 -43.97
N LEU A 6 -6.87 3.47 -43.31
CA LEU A 6 -5.98 3.54 -42.14
C LEU A 6 -4.50 3.40 -42.52
N GLU A 7 -4.19 2.65 -43.58
CA GLU A 7 -2.80 2.42 -44.03
C GLU A 7 -2.24 3.60 -44.82
N THR A 8 -3.10 4.39 -45.48
CA THR A 8 -2.72 5.61 -46.20
C THR A 8 -2.37 6.77 -45.26
N ILE A 9 -2.73 6.71 -43.97
CA ILE A 9 -2.36 7.74 -42.99
C ILE A 9 -0.95 7.44 -42.49
N GLN A 10 0.04 7.91 -43.23
CA GLN A 10 1.45 7.84 -42.87
C GLN A 10 1.64 8.39 -41.44
N GLY A 11 2.08 7.52 -40.52
CA GLY A 11 2.33 7.90 -39.11
C GLY A 11 1.24 7.52 -38.09
N ILE A 12 0.19 6.78 -38.47
CA ILE A 12 -0.84 6.30 -37.52
C ILE A 12 -0.27 5.37 -36.42
N GLU A 13 0.84 4.69 -36.69
CA GLU A 13 1.48 3.72 -35.80
C GLU A 13 2.07 4.34 -34.52
N ILE A 14 2.31 5.66 -34.52
CA ILE A 14 2.85 6.36 -33.34
C ILE A 14 1.82 6.45 -32.20
N PHE A 15 0.52 6.51 -32.52
CA PHE A 15 -0.52 6.66 -31.51
C PHE A 15 -0.63 5.44 -30.59
N PRO A 16 -0.63 4.18 -31.11
CA PRO A 16 -0.54 2.99 -30.26
C PRO A 16 0.76 2.90 -29.45
N LEU A 17 1.90 3.33 -30.00
CA LEU A 17 3.18 3.26 -29.29
C LEU A 17 3.22 4.23 -28.10
N ILE A 18 2.79 5.48 -28.30
CA ILE A 18 2.75 6.48 -27.23
C ILE A 18 1.72 6.08 -26.16
N SER A 19 0.56 5.55 -26.54
CA SER A 19 -0.44 5.10 -25.56
C SER A 19 0.11 3.97 -24.67
N LEU A 20 0.85 3.03 -25.24
CA LEU A 20 1.51 1.96 -24.51
C LEU A 20 2.55 2.51 -23.53
N VAL A 21 3.40 3.43 -23.98
CA VAL A 21 4.45 4.03 -23.13
C VAL A 21 3.84 4.83 -21.98
N ILE A 22 2.79 5.62 -22.23
CA ILE A 22 2.11 6.38 -21.18
C ILE A 22 1.39 5.46 -20.21
N PHE A 23 0.72 4.41 -20.71
CA PHE A 23 0.03 3.42 -19.87
C PHE A 23 1.02 2.72 -18.93
N VAL A 24 2.13 2.19 -19.46
CA VAL A 24 3.17 1.54 -18.66
C VAL A 24 3.87 2.54 -17.72
N GLY A 25 4.16 3.76 -18.21
CA GLY A 25 4.76 4.83 -17.41
C GLY A 25 3.92 5.22 -16.19
N PHE A 26 2.60 5.24 -16.34
CA PHE A 26 1.67 5.48 -15.23
C PHE A 26 1.80 4.40 -14.14
N PHE A 27 1.90 3.13 -14.52
CA PHE A 27 2.14 2.05 -13.55
C PHE A 27 3.48 2.17 -12.84
N ILE A 28 4.56 2.53 -13.55
CA ILE A 28 5.88 2.73 -12.94
C ILE A 28 5.82 3.86 -11.89
N LEU A 29 5.15 4.97 -12.21
CA LEU A 29 4.95 6.09 -11.29
C LEU A 29 4.19 5.65 -10.03
N MET A 30 3.08 4.92 -10.21
CA MET A 30 2.25 4.43 -9.11
C MET A 30 3.02 3.45 -8.22
N LEU A 31 3.76 2.50 -8.80
CA LEU A 31 4.60 1.57 -8.06
C LEU A 31 5.63 2.33 -7.22
N THR A 32 6.33 3.29 -7.82
CA THR A 32 7.32 4.13 -7.11
C THR A 32 6.67 4.89 -5.94
N TYR A 33 5.47 5.44 -6.14
CA TYR A 33 4.72 6.14 -5.08
C TYR A 33 4.35 5.21 -3.91
N VAL A 34 3.86 4.00 -4.20
CA VAL A 34 3.48 3.01 -3.18
C VAL A 34 4.70 2.52 -2.40
N PHE A 35 5.81 2.21 -3.08
CA PHE A 35 7.04 1.78 -2.41
C PHE A 35 7.61 2.87 -1.48
N SER A 36 7.50 4.14 -1.87
CA SER A 36 7.94 5.27 -1.05
C SER A 36 7.07 5.46 0.21
N MET A 37 5.75 5.30 0.10
CA MET A 37 4.81 5.44 1.23
C MET A 37 5.02 4.39 2.34
N SER A 38 5.41 3.16 1.98
CA SER A 38 5.51 2.04 2.94
C SER A 38 6.57 2.24 4.03
N LYS A 39 7.66 2.96 3.75
CA LYS A 39 8.83 2.96 4.65
C LYS A 39 8.67 3.90 5.85
N ASN A 40 7.91 4.99 5.72
CA ASN A 40 7.79 6.01 6.78
C ASN A 40 6.80 5.64 7.90
N LYS A 41 5.86 4.71 7.69
CA LYS A 41 4.86 4.33 8.70
C LYS A 41 5.20 3.03 9.43
N VAL A 42 6.10 2.22 8.88
CA VAL A 42 6.43 0.92 9.42
C VAL A 42 7.40 1.04 10.60
N GLU A 43 8.37 1.95 10.56
CA GLU A 43 9.35 2.14 11.65
C GLU A 43 8.73 2.62 12.97
N GLU A 44 7.63 3.37 12.93
CA GLU A 44 6.92 3.83 14.13
C GLU A 44 6.02 2.73 14.72
N LEU A 45 5.44 1.86 13.86
CA LEU A 45 4.59 0.74 14.28
C LEU A 45 5.41 -0.50 14.70
N GLU A 46 6.60 -0.70 14.12
CA GLU A 46 7.54 -1.77 14.51
C GLU A 46 8.12 -1.54 15.91
N ASN A 47 8.28 -0.28 16.33
CA ASN A 47 8.77 0.07 17.66
C ASN A 47 7.67 0.18 18.73
N MET A 48 6.40 0.04 18.36
CA MET A 48 5.36 -0.16 19.36
C MET A 48 5.43 -1.63 19.80
N PRO A 49 5.82 -1.92 21.06
CA PRO A 49 5.73 -3.28 21.56
C PRO A 49 4.28 -3.73 21.39
N LEU A 50 4.09 -4.91 20.79
CA LEU A 50 2.83 -5.64 20.86
C LEU A 50 2.48 -5.71 22.34
N ARG A 51 1.58 -4.82 22.78
CA ARG A 51 1.13 -4.78 24.16
C ARG A 51 0.65 -6.21 24.45
N PRO A 52 1.29 -6.96 25.37
CA PRO A 52 0.65 -8.16 25.86
C PRO A 52 -0.67 -7.68 26.46
N ASP A 53 -1.77 -8.31 26.07
CA ASP A 53 -3.06 -8.19 26.73
C ASP A 53 -2.90 -8.75 28.15
N SER A 54 -2.25 -8.01 29.03
CA SER A 54 -2.10 -8.31 30.46
C SER A 54 -2.60 -7.13 31.29
N ASP A 55 -3.56 -6.40 30.76
CA ASP A 55 -4.55 -5.69 31.57
C ASP A 55 -5.66 -6.72 31.90
N GLU A 56 -5.30 -7.79 32.61
CA GLU A 56 -6.30 -8.48 33.44
C GLU A 56 -6.50 -7.57 34.65
N ASP A 57 -7.69 -7.00 34.76
CA ASP A 57 -8.10 -6.28 35.96
C ASP A 57 -8.11 -7.31 37.10
N ASP A 58 -7.02 -7.37 37.85
CA ASP A 58 -6.81 -8.23 39.02
C ASP A 58 -7.72 -7.78 40.19
N ILE A 59 -9.03 -7.84 39.99
CA ILE A 59 -10.06 -7.66 41.04
C ILE A 59 -9.96 -8.79 42.08
N PHE A 60 -9.32 -9.92 41.71
CA PHE A 60 -9.14 -11.08 42.60
C PHE A 60 -7.91 -10.97 43.51
N THR A 61 -6.92 -10.11 43.19
CA THR A 61 -5.66 -10.01 43.95
C THR A 61 -5.78 -9.03 45.13
N ALA A 62 -6.76 -8.12 45.10
CA ALA A 62 -7.01 -7.15 46.17
C ALA A 62 -7.62 -7.77 47.45
N ASP A 63 -8.47 -8.79 47.31
CA ASP A 63 -9.18 -9.41 48.46
C ASP A 63 -8.25 -10.30 49.33
N SER A 64 -7.16 -10.83 48.76
CA SER A 64 -6.24 -11.69 49.50
C SER A 64 -5.30 -10.95 50.46
N LYS A 65 -5.14 -9.62 50.33
CA LYS A 65 -4.22 -8.85 51.20
C LYS A 65 -4.87 -8.33 52.50
N GLU A 66 -6.19 -8.28 52.59
CA GLU A 66 -6.87 -7.70 53.77
C GLU A 66 -7.07 -8.72 54.90
N LYS A 67 -7.14 -10.03 54.62
CA LYS A 67 -7.32 -11.07 55.65
C LYS A 67 -6.05 -11.55 56.36
N ARG A 68 -4.96 -10.79 56.30
CA ARG A 68 -3.71 -11.11 57.01
C ARG A 68 -3.18 -9.91 57.79
N ASN A 69 -4.01 -9.30 58.63
CA ASN A 69 -3.60 -8.47 59.77
C ASN A 69 -4.46 -8.83 60.98
#